data_AF-A0A8H4BP74-F1
#
_entry.id   AF-A0A8H4BP74-F1
#
_cell.length_a   1.000
_cell.length_b   1.000
_cell.length_c   1.000
_cell.angle_alpha   90.00
_cell.angle_beta   90.00
_cell.angle_gamma   90.00
#
_symmetry.space_group_name_H-M   'P 1'
#
loop_
_entity.id
_entity.type
_entity.pdbx_description
1 polymer ?
#
loop_
_entity_poly.entity_id
_entity_poly.type
_entity_poly.pdbx_seq_one_letter_code
_entity_poly.pdbx_strand_id
1 'polypeptide(L)'
;MTPPRPSQQAYTAPHKEYLTETDKKRIEYETSTLEKLRKSLDIVITDRAARNKPTLYHQIESTLRMSTRRTITLSHICQIMHLTPQLYTLEAKELRDFGGKVTEAFLIQFTKEWSIPLAGKDLQKRADILKSAITQYFKDHSEPDATIPEITLPRLNLVIDKKEWMKKAQLPTGVRKLLEAHEKAKEAEVEREKPKPKPTGSVKDRMAALRARLAKKSA
;
A
#
# COMPACT_ATOMS: atom_id res chain seq x y z
N MET A 1 -24.91 -66.78 17.96
CA MET A 1 -24.10 -65.71 18.58
C MET A 1 -23.07 -65.26 17.56
N THR A 2 -23.24 -64.06 17.01
CA THR A 2 -22.31 -63.45 16.05
C THR A 2 -21.24 -62.67 16.80
N PRO A 3 -19.93 -62.79 16.45
CA PRO A 3 -18.89 -62.05 17.14
C PRO A 3 -19.01 -60.55 16.82
N PRO A 4 -18.67 -59.66 17.77
CA PRO A 4 -18.71 -58.23 17.53
C PRO A 4 -17.62 -57.84 16.52
N ARG A 5 -18.02 -57.03 15.54
CA ARG A 5 -17.13 -56.47 14.52
C ARG A 5 -16.12 -55.54 15.22
N PRO A 6 -14.81 -55.65 14.95
CA PRO A 6 -13.84 -54.73 15.55
C PRO A 6 -14.16 -53.30 15.12
N SER A 7 -14.22 -52.39 16.10
CA SER A 7 -14.36 -50.96 15.88
C SER A 7 -13.27 -50.48 14.93
N GLN A 8 -13.65 -49.93 13.78
CA GLN A 8 -12.75 -49.21 12.90
C GLN A 8 -12.24 -47.99 13.68
N GLN A 9 -11.05 -48.11 14.27
CA GLN A 9 -10.33 -46.95 14.74
C GLN A 9 -10.09 -46.07 13.52
N ALA A 10 -10.59 -44.83 13.56
CA ALA A 10 -10.26 -43.83 12.57
C ALA A 10 -8.74 -43.62 12.65
N TYR A 11 -8.03 -44.16 11.66
CA TYR A 11 -6.61 -43.96 11.50
C TYR A 11 -6.42 -42.50 11.06
N THR A 12 -6.37 -41.57 12.01
CA THR A 12 -5.91 -40.21 11.76
C THR A 12 -4.40 -40.30 11.54
N ALA A 13 -4.01 -40.54 10.29
CA ALA A 13 -2.64 -40.31 9.86
C ALA A 13 -2.28 -38.85 10.23
N PRO A 14 -1.11 -38.60 10.84
CA PRO A 14 -0.68 -37.21 11.05
C PRO A 14 -0.57 -36.55 9.67
N HIS A 15 -1.28 -35.43 9.47
CA HIS A 15 -1.19 -34.58 8.27
C HIS A 15 0.25 -34.04 8.13
N LYS A 16 1.17 -34.89 7.69
CA LYS A 16 2.31 -34.48 6.88
C LYS A 16 1.86 -34.73 5.46
N GLU A 17 1.07 -33.81 4.91
CA GLU A 17 0.76 -33.83 3.49
C GLU A 17 2.07 -33.64 2.74
N TYR A 18 2.57 -34.74 2.17
CA TYR A 18 3.74 -34.71 1.32
C TYR A 18 3.43 -33.82 0.13
N LEU A 19 4.28 -32.82 -0.12
CA LEU A 19 4.24 -32.00 -1.34
C LEU A 19 4.03 -32.90 -2.56
N THR A 20 2.91 -32.67 -3.26
CA THR A 20 2.61 -33.41 -4.49
C THR A 20 3.62 -33.06 -5.58
N GLU A 21 3.75 -33.89 -6.62
CA GLU A 21 4.62 -33.55 -7.76
C GLU A 21 4.20 -32.24 -8.45
N THR A 22 2.90 -31.93 -8.41
CA THR A 22 2.35 -30.67 -8.89
C THR A 22 2.82 -29.47 -8.07
N ASP A 23 2.86 -29.61 -6.73
CA ASP A 23 3.36 -28.55 -5.84
C ASP A 23 4.84 -28.30 -6.06
N LYS A 24 5.64 -29.37 -6.23
CA LYS A 24 7.07 -29.25 -6.52
C LYS A 24 7.33 -28.49 -7.82
N LYS A 25 6.62 -28.83 -8.90
CA LYS A 25 6.73 -28.12 -10.19
C LYS A 25 6.30 -26.66 -10.07
N ARG A 26 5.29 -26.37 -9.26
CA ARG A 26 4.83 -25.00 -8.98
C ARG A 26 5.89 -24.20 -8.23
N ILE A 27 6.44 -24.75 -7.14
CA ILE A 27 7.50 -24.13 -6.34
C ILE A 27 8.74 -23.87 -7.20
N GLU A 28 9.16 -24.82 -8.02
CA GLU A 28 10.26 -24.66 -8.97
C GLU A 28 9.98 -23.55 -9.99
N TYR A 29 8.75 -23.49 -10.49
CA TYR A 29 8.34 -22.44 -11.42
C TYR A 29 8.41 -21.06 -10.76
N GLU A 30 7.83 -20.91 -9.56
CA GLU A 30 7.82 -19.66 -8.79
C GLU A 30 9.25 -19.22 -8.45
N THR A 31 10.07 -20.13 -7.93
CA THR A 31 11.50 -19.90 -7.63
C THR A 31 12.25 -19.41 -8.87
N SER A 32 12.08 -20.10 -10.00
CA SER A 32 12.71 -19.70 -11.27
C SER A 32 12.21 -18.35 -11.78
N THR A 33 10.94 -17.99 -11.55
CA THR A 33 10.40 -16.67 -11.93
C THR A 33 11.10 -15.59 -11.11
N LEU A 34 11.15 -15.73 -9.79
CA LEU A 34 11.68 -14.72 -8.89
C LEU A 34 13.19 -14.53 -9.07
N GLU A 35 13.94 -15.62 -9.26
CA GLU A 35 15.39 -15.54 -9.54
C GLU A 35 15.70 -14.79 -10.85
N LYS A 36 14.96 -15.11 -11.92
CA LYS A 36 15.10 -14.41 -13.21
C LYS A 36 14.68 -12.95 -13.09
N LEU A 37 13.57 -12.68 -12.41
CA LEU A 37 13.05 -11.34 -12.18
C LEU A 37 14.07 -10.47 -11.43
N ARG A 38 14.67 -10.99 -10.35
CA ARG A 38 15.73 -10.30 -9.60
C ARG A 38 16.91 -9.96 -10.50
N LYS A 39 17.40 -10.91 -11.29
CA LYS A 39 18.50 -10.67 -12.24
C LYS A 39 18.14 -9.56 -13.25
N SER A 40 16.96 -9.61 -13.82
CA SER A 40 16.48 -8.60 -14.78
C SER A 40 16.31 -7.22 -14.12
N LEU A 41 15.77 -7.16 -12.90
CA LEU A 41 15.62 -5.93 -12.11
C LEU A 41 16.98 -5.30 -11.80
N ASP A 42 17.94 -6.09 -11.33
CA ASP A 42 19.29 -5.60 -11.03
C ASP A 42 19.93 -4.93 -12.27
N ILE A 43 19.80 -5.56 -13.44
CA ILE A 43 20.31 -5.02 -14.71
C ILE A 43 19.59 -3.73 -15.10
N VAL A 44 18.25 -3.74 -15.09
CA VAL A 44 17.42 -2.61 -15.54
C VAL A 44 17.59 -1.41 -14.62
N ILE A 45 17.59 -1.60 -13.31
CA ILE A 45 17.79 -0.50 -12.34
C ILE A 45 19.19 0.07 -12.50
N THR A 46 20.22 -0.77 -12.69
CA THR A 46 21.59 -0.30 -12.91
C THR A 46 21.72 0.50 -14.21
N ASP A 47 21.15 0.03 -15.33
CA ASP A 47 21.16 0.77 -16.60
C ASP A 47 20.39 2.09 -16.50
N ARG A 48 19.22 2.10 -15.86
CA ARG A 48 18.41 3.30 -15.63
C ARG A 48 19.14 4.33 -14.76
N ALA A 49 19.77 3.87 -13.69
CA ALA A 49 20.56 4.70 -12.80
C ALA A 49 21.79 5.30 -13.50
N ALA A 50 22.50 4.52 -14.34
CA ALA A 50 23.60 5.02 -15.16
C ALA A 50 23.17 6.14 -16.13
N ARG A 51 21.91 6.11 -16.58
CA ARG A 51 21.30 7.14 -17.43
C ARG A 51 20.62 8.27 -16.65
N ASN A 52 20.75 8.32 -15.32
CA ASN A 52 20.04 9.24 -14.43
C ASN A 52 18.51 9.26 -14.65
N LYS A 53 17.92 8.10 -14.99
CA LYS A 53 16.47 7.94 -15.18
C LYS A 53 15.85 7.18 -14.01
N PRO A 54 14.67 7.60 -13.51
CA PRO A 54 13.95 6.83 -12.52
C PRO A 54 13.46 5.50 -13.10
N THR A 55 13.44 4.48 -12.25
CA THR A 55 12.99 3.13 -12.62
C THR A 55 11.53 2.96 -12.22
N LEU A 56 10.62 3.44 -13.07
CA LEU A 56 9.18 3.34 -12.87
C LEU A 56 8.64 2.04 -13.47
N TYR A 57 7.82 1.30 -12.72
CA TYR A 57 7.34 -0.04 -13.11
C TYR A 57 6.71 -0.08 -14.51
N HIS A 58 5.76 0.81 -14.81
CA HIS A 58 5.09 0.87 -16.11
C HIS A 58 6.04 1.09 -17.30
N GLN A 59 7.22 1.68 -17.07
CA GLN A 59 8.21 1.92 -18.13
C GLN A 59 9.16 0.75 -18.33
N ILE A 60 9.29 -0.12 -17.33
CA ILE A 60 10.22 -1.26 -17.35
C ILE A 60 9.51 -2.60 -17.52
N GLU A 61 8.18 -2.65 -17.33
CA GLU A 61 7.37 -3.86 -17.41
C GLU A 61 7.62 -4.66 -18.71
N SER A 62 7.63 -3.98 -19.86
CA SER A 62 7.92 -4.62 -21.14
C SER A 62 9.33 -5.19 -21.20
N THR A 63 10.32 -4.47 -20.67
CA THR A 63 11.72 -4.92 -20.61
C THR A 63 11.88 -6.13 -19.68
N LEU A 64 11.21 -6.12 -18.52
CA LEU A 64 11.20 -7.24 -17.58
C LEU A 64 10.55 -8.47 -18.18
N ARG A 65 9.40 -8.31 -18.86
CA ARG A 65 8.71 -9.40 -19.57
C ARG A 65 9.60 -10.01 -20.66
N MET A 66 10.27 -9.19 -21.47
CA MET A 66 11.18 -9.67 -22.52
C MET A 66 12.41 -10.38 -21.94
N SER A 67 13.01 -9.83 -20.89
CA SER A 67 14.22 -10.37 -20.27
C SER A 67 13.96 -11.70 -19.56
N THR A 68 12.83 -11.83 -18.87
CA THR A 68 12.47 -13.06 -18.13
C THR A 68 11.76 -14.10 -19.00
N ARG A 69 11.25 -13.70 -20.17
CA ARG A 69 10.34 -14.48 -21.04
C ARG A 69 9.09 -14.97 -20.30
N ARG A 70 8.66 -14.25 -19.26
CA ARG A 70 7.49 -14.56 -18.42
C ARG A 70 6.65 -13.30 -18.23
N THR A 71 5.37 -13.49 -17.91
CA THR A 71 4.50 -12.38 -17.52
C THR A 71 4.84 -11.95 -16.11
N ILE A 72 5.61 -10.88 -16.00
CA ILE A 72 5.94 -10.27 -14.71
C ILE A 72 4.89 -9.23 -14.38
N THR A 73 4.39 -9.30 -13.15
CA THR A 73 3.45 -8.32 -12.56
C THR A 73 4.13 -7.66 -11.37
N LEU A 74 3.56 -6.54 -10.90
CA LEU A 74 4.02 -5.86 -9.68
C LEU A 74 3.96 -6.77 -8.44
N SER A 75 3.01 -7.70 -8.41
CA SER A 75 2.86 -8.72 -7.36
C SER A 75 4.15 -9.53 -7.16
N HIS A 76 4.79 -9.99 -8.23
CA HIS A 76 6.06 -10.73 -8.15
C HIS A 76 7.20 -9.90 -7.53
N ILE A 77 7.20 -8.58 -7.76
CA ILE A 77 8.18 -7.68 -7.15
C ILE A 77 7.91 -7.55 -5.64
N CYS A 78 6.63 -7.49 -5.26
CA CYS A 78 6.22 -7.46 -3.86
C CYS A 78 6.54 -8.78 -3.13
N GLN A 79 6.48 -9.92 -3.81
CA GLN A 79 6.94 -11.21 -3.27
C GLN A 79 8.45 -11.20 -2.97
N ILE A 80 9.27 -10.66 -3.89
CA ILE A 80 10.72 -10.51 -3.64
C ILE A 80 10.97 -9.61 -2.44
N MET A 81 10.25 -8.49 -2.33
CA MET A 81 10.40 -7.60 -1.19
C MET A 81 9.93 -8.22 0.13
N HIS A 82 8.91 -9.09 0.09
CA HIS A 82 8.46 -9.84 1.28
C HIS A 82 9.59 -10.74 1.80
N LEU A 83 10.20 -11.51 0.90
CA LEU A 83 11.29 -12.42 1.27
C LEU A 83 12.58 -11.68 1.63
N THR A 84 12.85 -10.58 0.94
CA THR A 84 14.14 -9.88 0.99
C THR A 84 13.96 -8.36 0.96
N PRO A 85 13.47 -7.74 2.05
CA PRO A 85 13.18 -6.30 2.10
C PRO A 85 14.45 -5.43 1.96
N GLN A 86 15.62 -6.00 2.19
CA GLN A 86 16.92 -5.31 2.04
C GLN A 86 17.38 -5.14 0.58
N LEU A 87 16.73 -5.79 -0.40
CA LEU A 87 17.20 -5.73 -1.79
C LEU A 87 16.64 -4.55 -2.59
N TYR A 88 15.36 -4.21 -2.38
CA TYR A 88 14.63 -3.23 -3.15
C TYR A 88 13.68 -2.41 -2.28
N THR A 89 13.43 -1.18 -2.68
CA THR A 89 12.38 -0.31 -2.14
C THR A 89 11.35 0.00 -3.22
N LEU A 90 10.09 0.12 -2.80
CA LEU A 90 8.96 0.47 -3.64
C LEU A 90 8.32 1.73 -3.08
N GLU A 91 8.24 2.78 -3.89
CA GLU A 91 7.60 4.04 -3.53
C GLU A 91 6.50 4.36 -4.54
N ALA A 92 5.33 4.78 -4.04
CA ALA A 92 4.28 5.29 -4.91
C ALA A 92 4.58 6.76 -5.23
N LYS A 93 4.63 7.10 -6.51
CA LYS A 93 4.95 8.43 -7.03
C LYS A 93 3.84 8.91 -7.95
N GLU A 94 3.40 10.14 -7.74
CA GLU A 94 2.44 10.78 -8.64
C GLU A 94 3.14 11.17 -9.94
N LEU A 95 2.61 10.70 -11.05
CA LEU A 95 2.89 11.26 -12.36
C LEU A 95 1.75 12.18 -12.77
N ARG A 96 2.11 13.38 -13.20
CA ARG A 96 1.18 14.33 -13.80
C ARG A 96 1.34 14.24 -15.29
N ASP A 97 0.36 13.63 -15.96
CA ASP A 97 0.35 13.55 -17.41
C ASP A 97 -0.10 14.89 -18.02
N PHE A 98 0.35 15.17 -19.25
CA PHE A 98 -0.11 16.30 -20.04
C PHE A 98 -1.63 16.15 -20.27
N GLY A 99 -2.43 16.93 -19.54
CA GLY A 99 -3.89 16.79 -19.46
C GLY A 99 -4.46 16.78 -18.04
N GLY A 100 -3.61 16.91 -17.00
CA GLY A 100 -4.07 17.09 -15.61
C GLY A 100 -4.57 15.82 -14.92
N LYS A 101 -4.44 14.66 -15.58
CA LYS A 101 -4.69 13.36 -14.95
C LYS A 101 -3.49 12.99 -14.08
N VAL A 102 -3.76 12.68 -12.82
CA VAL A 102 -2.77 12.16 -11.89
C VAL A 102 -2.80 10.64 -11.99
N THR A 103 -1.69 10.04 -12.38
CA THR A 103 -1.53 8.59 -12.43
C THR A 103 -0.56 8.15 -11.33
N GLU A 104 -0.94 7.12 -10.58
CA GLU A 104 -0.05 6.51 -9.59
C GLU A 104 0.97 5.63 -10.32
N ALA A 105 2.25 5.94 -10.15
CA ALA A 105 3.34 5.12 -10.67
C ALA A 105 4.18 4.57 -9.53
N PHE A 106 4.62 3.33 -9.67
CA PHE A 106 5.50 2.69 -8.69
C PHE A 106 6.96 2.88 -9.09
N LEU A 107 7.71 3.57 -8.24
CA LEU A 107 9.15 3.74 -8.34
C LEU A 107 9.84 2.59 -7.63
N ILE A 108 10.72 1.90 -8.35
CA ILE A 108 11.49 0.77 -7.83
C ILE A 108 12.95 1.21 -7.72
N GLN A 109 13.55 1.07 -6.55
CA GLN A 109 14.95 1.43 -6.31
C GLN A 109 15.67 0.33 -5.54
N PHE A 110 17.00 0.38 -5.55
CA PHE A 110 17.77 -0.38 -4.57
C PHE A 110 17.62 0.27 -3.20
N THR A 111 17.59 -0.55 -2.15
CA THR A 111 17.73 -0.07 -0.78
C THR A 111 19.07 0.66 -0.64
N LYS A 112 19.12 1.67 0.25
CA LYS A 112 20.28 2.57 0.46
C LYS A 112 21.60 1.85 0.80
N GLU A 113 21.54 0.59 1.18
CA GLU A 113 22.69 -0.26 1.48
C GLU A 113 23.52 -0.62 0.24
N TRP A 114 22.94 -0.54 -0.96
CA TRP A 114 23.60 -0.94 -2.19
C TRP A 114 24.10 0.26 -2.98
N SER A 115 25.41 0.29 -3.23
CA SER A 115 26.03 1.29 -4.10
C SER A 115 25.84 0.95 -5.58
N ILE A 116 25.50 1.95 -6.38
CA ILE A 116 25.38 1.86 -7.84
C ILE A 116 26.66 2.47 -8.46
N PRO A 117 27.27 1.86 -9.49
CA PRO A 117 26.88 0.62 -10.17
C PRO A 117 27.16 -0.62 -9.30
N LEU A 118 26.30 -1.64 -9.43
CA LEU A 118 26.49 -2.90 -8.73
C LEU A 118 27.76 -3.60 -9.24
N ALA A 119 28.69 -3.92 -8.34
CA ALA A 119 29.84 -4.74 -8.69
C ALA A 119 29.41 -6.20 -8.94
N GLY A 120 30.18 -6.95 -9.73
CA GLY A 120 29.89 -8.37 -10.00
C GLY A 120 29.79 -9.24 -8.73
N LYS A 121 30.58 -8.91 -7.70
CA LYS A 121 30.50 -9.56 -6.38
C LYS A 121 29.17 -9.27 -5.68
N ASP A 122 28.64 -8.06 -5.81
CA ASP A 122 27.38 -7.67 -5.17
C ASP A 122 26.18 -8.29 -5.88
N LEU A 123 26.23 -8.43 -7.22
CA LEU A 123 25.22 -9.16 -7.99
C LEU A 123 25.10 -10.63 -7.54
N GLN A 124 26.24 -11.27 -7.23
CA GLN A 124 26.26 -12.64 -6.72
C GLN A 124 25.73 -12.70 -5.28
N LYS A 125 26.17 -11.80 -4.39
CA LYS A 125 25.64 -11.73 -3.02
C LYS A 125 24.11 -11.55 -3.00
N ARG A 126 23.58 -10.66 -3.84
CA ARG A 126 22.12 -10.45 -3.98
C ARG A 126 21.41 -11.70 -4.51
N ALA A 127 22.08 -12.49 -5.36
CA ALA A 127 21.59 -13.80 -5.81
C ALA A 127 21.44 -14.77 -4.65
N ASP A 128 22.50 -14.88 -3.86
CA ASP A 128 22.58 -15.85 -2.77
C ASP A 128 21.61 -15.50 -1.64
N ILE A 129 21.44 -14.20 -1.35
CA ILE A 129 20.43 -13.69 -0.42
C ILE A 129 19.03 -14.11 -0.84
N LEU A 130 18.63 -13.86 -2.10
CA LEU A 130 17.29 -14.23 -2.55
C LEU A 130 17.10 -15.74 -2.56
N LYS A 131 18.09 -16.49 -3.07
CA LYS A 131 18.00 -17.95 -3.17
C LYS A 131 17.90 -18.60 -1.79
N SER A 132 18.69 -18.13 -0.83
CA SER A 132 18.64 -18.62 0.56
C SER A 132 17.30 -18.31 1.21
N ALA A 133 16.75 -17.09 1.03
CA ALA A 133 15.44 -16.71 1.55
C ALA A 133 14.29 -17.54 0.95
N ILE A 134 14.28 -17.76 -0.37
CA ILE A 134 13.28 -18.62 -1.02
C ILE A 134 13.38 -20.06 -0.48
N THR A 135 14.60 -20.60 -0.40
CA THR A 135 14.84 -21.96 0.09
C THR A 135 14.39 -22.10 1.55
N GLN A 136 14.65 -21.11 2.38
CA GLN A 136 14.22 -21.09 3.77
C GLN A 136 12.70 -21.00 3.87
N TYR A 137 12.06 -20.12 3.09
CA TYR A 137 10.61 -19.96 3.09
C TYR A 137 9.87 -21.27 2.79
N PHE A 138 10.24 -21.98 1.73
CA PHE A 138 9.62 -23.25 1.36
C PHE A 138 10.03 -24.43 2.26
N LYS A 139 11.12 -24.31 3.03
CA LYS A 139 11.44 -25.27 4.09
C LYS A 139 10.55 -25.07 5.31
N ASP A 140 10.30 -23.82 5.67
CA ASP A 140 9.49 -23.45 6.84
C ASP A 140 7.99 -23.66 6.56
N HIS A 141 7.56 -23.54 5.30
CA HIS A 141 6.19 -23.74 4.84
C HIS A 141 6.10 -24.95 3.90
N SER A 142 6.10 -26.15 4.48
CA SER A 142 5.93 -27.42 3.75
C SER A 142 4.47 -27.77 3.48
N GLU A 143 3.55 -26.81 3.61
CA GLU A 143 2.12 -27.00 3.38
C GLU A 143 1.83 -27.13 1.87
N PRO A 144 0.86 -27.96 1.47
CA PRO A 144 0.36 -27.94 0.09
C PRO A 144 -0.24 -26.56 -0.19
N ASP A 145 -0.02 -26.05 -1.40
CA ASP A 145 -0.36 -24.69 -1.83
C ASP A 145 0.37 -23.51 -1.17
N ALA A 146 1.45 -23.75 -0.42
CA ALA A 146 2.31 -22.68 0.10
C ALA A 146 2.77 -21.75 -1.04
N THR A 147 2.36 -20.48 -0.96
CA THR A 147 2.68 -19.42 -1.93
C THR A 147 3.40 -18.31 -1.20
N ILE A 148 4.35 -17.63 -1.84
CA ILE A 148 5.03 -16.50 -1.21
C ILE A 148 4.04 -15.33 -1.11
N PRO A 149 3.78 -14.78 0.09
CA PRO A 149 2.86 -13.68 0.26
C PRO A 149 3.44 -12.39 -0.32
N GLU A 150 2.54 -11.44 -0.60
CA GLU A 150 2.89 -10.16 -1.18
C GLU A 150 2.92 -9.06 -0.10
N ILE A 151 3.91 -8.18 -0.16
CA ILE A 151 3.86 -6.93 0.61
C ILE A 151 2.70 -6.07 0.11
N THR A 152 1.99 -5.43 1.03
CA THR A 152 0.95 -4.46 0.71
C THR A 152 1.54 -3.29 -0.07
N LEU A 153 1.00 -3.02 -1.26
CA LEU A 153 1.46 -1.93 -2.11
C LEU A 153 1.34 -0.57 -1.41
N PRO A 154 2.38 0.28 -1.47
CA PRO A 154 2.27 1.66 -1.01
C PRO A 154 1.24 2.37 -1.88
N ARG A 155 0.29 3.07 -1.25
CA ARG A 155 -0.74 3.85 -1.96
C ARG A 155 -0.50 5.32 -1.75
N LEU A 156 -0.79 6.13 -2.77
CA LEU A 156 -0.82 7.57 -2.61
C LEU A 156 -2.17 7.95 -1.99
N ASN A 157 -2.13 8.71 -0.90
CA ASN A 157 -3.34 9.27 -0.32
C ASN A 157 -3.76 10.50 -1.14
N LEU A 158 -4.32 10.26 -2.32
CA LEU A 158 -4.76 11.31 -3.27
C LEU A 158 -5.89 12.19 -2.68
N VAL A 159 -6.69 11.63 -1.77
CA VAL A 159 -7.72 12.37 -1.02
C VAL A 159 -7.29 12.43 0.43
N ILE A 160 -6.73 13.57 0.82
CA ILE A 160 -6.41 13.82 2.23
C ILE A 160 -7.63 14.48 2.87
N ASP A 161 -8.33 13.75 3.74
CA ASP A 161 -9.36 14.37 4.58
C ASP A 161 -8.69 15.48 5.40
N LYS A 162 -9.23 16.71 5.31
CA LYS A 162 -8.70 17.90 5.96
C LYS A 162 -8.48 17.67 7.46
N LYS A 163 -9.34 16.87 8.09
CA LYS A 163 -9.23 16.51 9.51
C LYS A 163 -8.05 15.58 9.81
N GLU A 164 -7.78 14.62 8.93
CA GLU A 164 -6.62 13.73 9.07
C GLU A 164 -5.31 14.45 8.74
N TRP A 165 -5.34 15.35 7.76
CA TRP A 165 -4.20 16.19 7.41
C TRP A 165 -3.75 17.06 8.58
N MET A 166 -4.70 17.75 9.23
CA MET A 166 -4.40 18.62 10.38
C MET A 166 -3.77 17.85 11.55
N LYS A 167 -4.11 16.56 11.73
CA LYS A 167 -3.52 15.69 12.75
C LYS A 167 -2.10 15.22 12.39
N LYS A 168 -1.87 14.85 11.13
CA LYS A 168 -0.59 14.28 10.66
C LYS A 168 0.45 15.34 10.29
N ALA A 169 0.02 16.54 9.87
CA ALA A 169 0.92 17.59 9.43
C ALA A 169 1.65 18.25 10.63
N GLN A 170 2.97 18.30 10.57
CA GLN A 170 3.81 19.08 11.50
C GLN A 170 3.72 20.58 11.18
N LEU A 171 2.55 21.17 11.43
CA LEU A 171 2.32 22.60 11.26
C LEU A 171 2.81 23.38 12.48
N PRO A 172 3.50 24.52 12.29
CA PRO A 172 3.82 25.46 13.37
C PRO A 172 2.55 25.89 14.14
N THR A 173 2.70 26.12 15.45
CA THR A 173 1.58 26.39 16.37
C THR A 173 0.74 27.61 15.97
N GLY A 174 1.36 28.64 15.39
CA GLY A 174 0.65 29.82 14.90
C GLY A 174 -0.30 29.53 13.73
N VAL A 175 0.11 28.65 12.80
CA VAL A 175 -0.69 28.28 11.62
C VAL A 175 -1.87 27.41 12.00
N ARG A 176 -1.70 26.49 12.97
CA ARG A 176 -2.81 25.68 13.49
C ARG A 176 -3.90 26.53 14.12
N LYS A 177 -3.54 27.49 14.98
CA LYS A 177 -4.49 28.40 15.64
C LYS A 177 -5.26 29.26 14.63
N LEU A 178 -4.60 29.71 13.56
CA LEU A 178 -5.24 30.51 12.51
C LEU A 178 -6.27 29.69 11.73
N LEU A 179 -5.93 28.44 11.40
CA LEU A 179 -6.85 27.53 10.71
C LEU A 179 -8.07 27.17 11.57
N GLU A 180 -7.87 26.92 12.87
CA GLU A 180 -8.97 26.68 13.82
C GLU A 180 -9.87 27.92 13.99
N ALA A 181 -9.28 29.12 14.06
CA ALA A 181 -10.03 30.37 14.15
C ALA A 181 -10.88 30.61 12.90
N HIS A 182 -10.34 30.29 11.71
CA HIS A 182 -11.07 30.42 10.46
C HIS A 182 -12.19 29.37 10.31
N GLU A 183 -12.01 28.15 10.83
CA GLU A 183 -13.10 27.16 10.90
C GLU A 183 -14.22 27.62 11.82
N LYS A 184 -13.90 28.13 13.02
CA LYS A 184 -14.90 28.69 13.94
C LYS A 184 -15.64 29.89 13.36
N ALA A 185 -14.94 30.75 12.61
CA ALA A 185 -15.57 31.88 11.94
C ALA A 185 -16.57 31.43 10.87
N LYS A 186 -16.23 30.40 10.08
CA LYS A 186 -17.14 29.80 9.10
C LYS A 186 -18.33 29.12 9.74
N GLU A 187 -18.13 28.39 10.84
CA GLU A 187 -19.25 27.79 11.59
C GLU A 187 -20.20 28.87 12.12
N ALA A 188 -19.67 29.97 12.67
CA ALA A 188 -20.47 31.10 13.13
C ALA A 188 -21.24 31.82 11.99
N GLU A 189 -20.68 31.85 10.79
CA GLU A 189 -21.34 32.40 9.60
C GLU A 189 -22.48 31.50 9.11
N VAL A 190 -22.25 30.19 9.07
CA VAL A 190 -23.28 29.18 8.75
C VAL A 190 -24.40 29.18 9.80
N GLU A 191 -24.09 29.41 11.08
CA GLU A 191 -25.13 29.58 12.12
C GLU A 191 -25.94 30.87 11.98
N ARG A 192 -25.34 31.94 11.44
CA ARG A 192 -26.05 33.19 11.12
C ARG A 192 -26.97 33.05 9.90
N GLU A 193 -26.63 32.15 8.98
CA GLU A 193 -27.44 31.84 7.79
C GLU A 193 -28.60 30.87 8.08
N LYS A 194 -28.61 30.19 9.24
CA LYS A 194 -29.78 29.41 9.66
C LYS A 194 -31.01 30.33 9.72
N PRO A 195 -32.15 29.97 9.10
CA PRO A 195 -33.32 30.82 9.07
C PRO A 195 -33.76 31.14 10.50
N LYS A 196 -33.94 32.44 10.78
CA LYS A 196 -34.35 32.93 12.11
C LYS A 196 -35.55 32.11 12.59
N PRO A 197 -35.52 31.58 13.84
CA PRO A 197 -36.57 30.73 14.34
C PRO A 197 -37.92 31.44 14.20
N LYS A 198 -38.91 30.76 13.60
CA LYS A 198 -40.27 31.28 13.52
C LYS A 198 -40.75 31.53 14.96
N PRO A 199 -41.32 32.71 15.25
CA PRO A 199 -41.75 33.01 16.60
C PRO A 199 -42.87 32.05 17.02
N THR A 200 -42.54 31.13 17.93
CA THR A 200 -43.49 30.24 18.60
C THR A 200 -44.00 30.91 19.87
N GLY A 201 -45.32 31.06 19.98
CA GLY A 201 -45.96 31.70 21.13
C GLY A 201 -47.33 32.32 20.81
N SER A 202 -48.06 32.67 21.87
CA SER A 202 -49.34 33.37 21.76
C SER A 202 -49.15 34.76 21.13
N VAL A 203 -50.21 35.33 20.55
CA VAL A 203 -50.18 36.65 19.88
C VAL A 203 -49.64 37.75 20.82
N LYS A 204 -49.93 37.65 22.12
CA LYS A 204 -49.45 38.58 23.15
C LYS A 204 -47.92 38.54 23.29
N ASP A 205 -47.32 37.35 23.31
CA ASP A 205 -45.87 37.18 23.45
C ASP A 205 -45.13 37.68 22.20
N ARG A 206 -45.74 37.47 21.03
CA ARG A 206 -45.24 38.00 19.75
C ARG A 206 -45.22 39.53 19.72
N MET A 207 -46.27 40.18 20.24
CA MET A 207 -46.35 41.63 20.35
C MET A 207 -45.34 42.21 21.36
N ALA A 208 -45.18 41.57 22.52
CA ALA A 208 -44.20 41.99 23.52
C ALA A 208 -42.77 41.91 22.99
N ALA A 209 -42.43 40.81 22.30
CA ALA A 209 -41.13 40.64 21.66
C ALA A 209 -40.90 41.66 20.52
N LEU A 210 -41.95 42.01 19.76
CA LEU A 210 -41.86 43.03 18.71
C LEU A 210 -41.61 44.42 19.30
N ARG A 211 -42.32 44.80 20.37
CA ARG A 211 -42.08 46.07 21.07
C ARG A 211 -40.68 46.16 21.65
N ALA A 212 -40.18 45.09 22.26
CA ALA A 212 -38.81 45.03 22.77
C ALA A 212 -37.75 45.17 21.66
N ARG A 213 -38.00 44.59 20.46
CA ARG A 213 -37.12 44.77 19.29
C ARG A 213 -37.16 46.19 18.74
N LEU A 214 -38.33 46.83 18.69
CA LEU A 214 -38.46 48.21 18.22
C LEU A 214 -37.74 49.17 19.18
N ALA A 215 -37.91 48.99 20.50
CA ALA A 215 -37.23 49.80 21.51
C ALA A 215 -35.70 49.66 21.46
N LYS A 216 -35.17 48.45 21.22
CA LYS A 216 -33.72 48.22 21.01
C LYS A 216 -33.18 48.76 19.69
N LYS A 217 -34.04 49.05 18.71
CA LYS A 217 -33.65 49.59 17.40
C LYS A 217 -33.71 51.12 17.37
N SER A 218 -34.52 51.72 18.24
CA SER A 218 -34.66 53.18 18.39
C SER A 218 -33.70 53.78 19.43
N ALA A 219 -32.86 52.97 20.07
CA ALA A 219 -31.79 53.36 20.99
C ALA A 219 -30.44 53.07 20.34
#